data_AF-G8S4S6-F1
#
_entry.id   AF-G8S4S6-F1
#
_cell.length_a   1.000
_cell.length_b   1.000
_cell.length_c   1.000
_cell.angle_alpha   90.00
_cell.angle_beta   90.00
_cell.angle_gamma   90.00
#
_symmetry.space_group_name_H-M   'P 1'
#
loop_
_entity.id
_entity.type
_entity.pdbx_description
1 polymer ?
#
loop_
_entity_poly.entity_id
_entity_poly.type
_entity_poly.pdbx_seq_one_letter_code
_entity_poly.pdbx_strand_id
1 'polypeptide(L)'
;MPDMAGEIRRAGIALAGCTAALLAGCAGGTAEPPVAGPLASPVPMSRTGSIPADAMRPAGTPQINDRWTSCAAAFPATSSVPSSYRIPRYDPSFTAVSVIMCVDAGGGTVRERRTGDVGPVLAALQLPDIPPLDPDRCTADGEIPMELVLLDARGRWVRPGVPADVVCAKRRPEVQQALHRSGLA
;
A
#
# COMPACT_ATOMS: atom_id res chain seq x y z
N MET A 1 -11.93 -28.68 31.65
CA MET A 1 -10.71 -28.91 32.47
C MET A 1 -10.11 -30.21 31.97
N PRO A 2 -9.06 -30.13 31.14
CA PRO A 2 -7.71 -30.03 31.69
C PRO A 2 -6.87 -28.89 31.11
N ASP A 3 -5.91 -28.55 31.96
CA ASP A 3 -4.82 -27.60 31.89
C ASP A 3 -3.78 -28.00 30.83
N MET A 4 -3.33 -27.07 29.99
CA MET A 4 -2.10 -27.23 29.21
C MET A 4 -1.32 -25.91 29.24
N ALA A 5 -0.58 -25.74 30.33
CA ALA A 5 0.58 -24.89 30.44
C ALA A 5 1.77 -25.46 29.65
N GLY A 6 2.54 -24.58 28.99
CA GLY A 6 3.84 -24.89 28.39
C GLY A 6 4.07 -24.05 27.12
N GLU A 7 5.19 -23.41 26.86
CA GLU A 7 6.48 -23.28 27.55
C GLU A 7 7.14 -22.07 26.84
N ILE A 8 7.47 -21.01 27.59
CA ILE A 8 8.10 -19.80 27.03
C ILE A 8 9.59 -20.09 26.85
N ARG A 9 10.03 -20.30 25.60
CA ARG A 9 11.47 -20.32 25.27
C ARG A 9 11.91 -18.92 24.85
N ARG A 10 12.59 -18.26 25.79
CA ARG A 10 13.44 -17.09 25.53
C ARG A 10 14.68 -17.55 24.76
N ALA A 11 14.92 -16.96 23.60
CA ALA A 11 16.21 -16.99 22.94
C ALA A 11 16.68 -15.54 22.77
N GLY A 12 17.57 -15.11 23.67
CA GLY A 12 18.41 -13.95 23.44
C GLY A 12 19.64 -14.37 22.63
N ILE A 13 20.25 -13.41 21.93
CA ILE A 13 21.61 -13.34 21.33
C ILE A 13 21.52 -12.14 20.37
N ALA A 14 22.48 -11.25 20.17
CA ALA A 14 23.63 -10.76 20.89
C ALA A 14 24.02 -9.47 20.13
N LEU A 15 24.47 -8.43 20.83
CA LEU A 15 25.07 -7.24 20.22
C LEU A 15 26.39 -7.63 19.54
N ALA A 16 26.57 -7.21 18.29
CA ALA A 16 27.87 -7.16 17.64
C ALA A 16 28.02 -5.77 17.01
N GLY A 17 28.79 -4.92 17.69
CA GLY A 17 29.28 -3.68 17.14
C GLY A 17 30.40 -3.93 16.13
N CYS A 18 30.54 -3.03 15.16
CA CYS A 18 31.77 -2.84 14.41
C CYS A 18 31.92 -1.34 14.14
N THR A 19 32.68 -0.70 15.02
CA THR A 19 33.23 0.64 14.84
C THR A 19 34.51 0.51 14.03
N ALA A 20 34.63 1.19 12.89
CA ALA A 20 35.91 1.38 12.22
C ALA A 20 35.94 2.75 11.53
N ALA A 21 36.83 3.60 12.03
CA ALA A 21 37.19 4.91 11.50
C ALA A 21 38.28 4.76 10.43
N LEU A 22 38.26 5.60 9.37
CA LEU A 22 39.38 5.78 8.45
C LEU A 22 39.53 7.27 8.02
N LEU A 23 40.54 7.89 8.64
CA LEU A 23 41.61 8.78 8.13
C LEU A 23 41.41 9.63 6.84
N ALA A 24 41.53 10.94 7.06
CA ALA A 24 42.49 11.90 6.49
C ALA A 24 42.92 11.86 5.00
N GLY A 25 42.82 13.01 4.33
CA GLY A 25 43.60 13.37 3.13
C GLY A 25 43.46 14.85 2.74
N CYS A 26 44.55 15.60 2.82
CA CYS A 26 44.67 16.99 2.35
C CYS A 26 45.19 17.05 0.91
N ALA A 27 44.60 17.89 0.06
CA ALA A 27 45.22 18.61 -1.04
C ALA A 27 44.14 19.59 -1.58
N GLY A 28 44.32 20.91 -1.63
CA GLY A 28 45.51 21.66 -2.01
C GLY A 28 45.51 21.89 -3.52
N GLY A 29 44.58 22.69 -4.04
CA GLY A 29 44.48 23.01 -5.45
C GLY A 29 43.69 24.30 -5.69
N THR A 30 44.38 25.44 -5.68
CA THR A 30 43.88 26.72 -6.19
C THR A 30 43.95 26.69 -7.71
N ALA A 31 42.80 26.55 -8.38
CA ALA A 31 42.65 26.80 -9.81
C ALA A 31 41.77 28.03 -10.01
N GLU A 32 42.35 29.03 -10.65
CA GLU A 32 41.75 30.31 -11.04
C GLU A 32 40.69 30.08 -12.13
N PRO A 33 39.44 30.58 -12.00
CA PRO A 33 38.47 30.51 -13.08
C PRO A 33 38.66 31.68 -14.08
N PRO A 34 38.58 31.42 -15.40
CA PRO A 34 38.62 32.46 -16.41
C PRO A 34 37.33 33.28 -16.45
N VAL A 35 37.52 34.61 -16.49
CA VAL A 35 36.71 35.69 -17.05
C VAL A 35 35.27 35.35 -17.49
N ALA A 36 34.31 35.93 -16.77
CA ALA A 36 32.89 35.94 -17.12
C ALA A 36 32.62 36.77 -18.39
N GLY A 37 32.11 36.11 -19.43
CA GLY A 37 31.33 36.74 -20.50
C GLY A 37 29.84 36.44 -20.29
N PRO A 38 28.91 37.38 -20.57
CA PRO A 38 27.49 37.18 -20.35
C PRO A 38 26.88 36.44 -21.54
N LEU A 39 26.71 35.12 -21.43
CA LEU A 39 25.91 34.34 -22.37
C LEU A 39 24.93 33.45 -21.61
N ALA A 40 23.65 33.82 -21.79
CA ALA A 40 22.44 33.05 -21.55
C ALA A 40 22.33 32.32 -20.21
N SER A 41 21.57 32.91 -19.29
CA SER A 41 20.97 32.14 -18.20
C SER A 41 20.31 30.88 -18.77
N PRO A 42 20.71 29.66 -18.35
CA PRO A 42 19.83 28.52 -18.54
C PRO A 42 18.56 28.85 -17.76
N VAL A 43 17.46 29.06 -18.48
CA VAL A 43 16.13 29.03 -17.87
C VAL A 43 16.08 27.71 -17.09
N PRO A 44 15.82 27.73 -15.77
CA PRO A 44 15.65 26.49 -15.04
C PRO A 44 14.54 25.73 -15.76
N MET A 45 14.88 24.63 -16.44
CA MET A 45 13.88 23.68 -16.88
C MET A 45 13.13 23.30 -15.62
N SER A 46 11.90 23.79 -15.52
CA SER A 46 10.95 23.38 -14.50
C SER A 46 10.97 21.86 -14.48
N ARG A 47 11.60 21.32 -13.43
CA ARG A 47 11.55 19.90 -13.12
C ARG A 47 10.08 19.56 -13.14
N THR A 48 9.65 18.77 -14.14
CA THR A 48 8.27 18.32 -14.32
C THR A 48 7.71 18.05 -12.94
N GLY A 49 6.76 18.88 -12.52
CA GLY A 49 6.28 18.90 -11.15
C GLY A 49 5.82 17.50 -10.81
N SER A 50 6.54 16.85 -9.90
CA SER A 50 6.15 15.54 -9.38
C SER A 50 4.79 15.75 -8.73
N ILE A 51 3.72 15.27 -9.36
CA ILE A 51 2.40 15.28 -8.73
C ILE A 51 2.57 14.45 -7.45
N PRO A 52 2.28 15.00 -6.26
CA PRO A 52 2.36 14.23 -5.02
C PRO A 52 1.47 12.99 -5.16
N ALA A 53 1.93 11.82 -4.68
CA ALA A 53 1.19 10.56 -4.79
C ALA A 53 -0.25 10.69 -4.27
N ASP A 54 -0.46 11.50 -3.23
CA ASP A 54 -1.77 11.77 -2.64
C ASP A 54 -2.72 12.55 -3.55
N ALA A 55 -2.21 13.32 -4.51
CA ALA A 55 -3.04 14.08 -5.46
C ALA A 55 -3.65 13.19 -6.57
N MET A 56 -3.18 11.95 -6.74
CA MET A 56 -3.76 11.00 -7.69
C MET A 56 -5.00 10.27 -7.15
N ARG A 57 -5.20 10.25 -5.83
CA ARG A 57 -6.31 9.54 -5.21
C ARG A 57 -7.51 10.47 -5.00
N PRO A 58 -8.76 9.98 -5.20
CA PRO A 58 -9.93 10.76 -4.82
C PRO A 58 -9.89 11.12 -3.34
N ALA A 59 -10.01 12.41 -3.05
CA ALA A 59 -10.26 12.89 -1.69
C ALA A 59 -11.66 12.46 -1.24
N GLY A 60 -11.81 12.20 0.06
CA GLY A 60 -13.11 11.90 0.68
C GLY A 60 -13.08 10.68 1.60
N THR A 61 -14.24 10.39 2.17
CA THR A 61 -14.47 9.20 2.99
C THR A 61 -14.94 8.04 2.12
N PRO A 62 -14.48 6.79 2.34
CA PRO A 62 -15.07 5.63 1.70
C PRO A 62 -16.58 5.57 1.89
N GLN A 63 -17.30 5.13 0.86
CA GLN A 63 -18.74 4.90 0.97
C GLN A 63 -19.01 3.76 1.96
N ILE A 64 -19.77 4.08 3.01
CA ILE A 64 -20.28 3.10 3.98
C ILE A 64 -21.60 2.55 3.46
N ASN A 65 -21.70 1.23 3.39
CA ASN A 65 -22.90 0.51 2.98
C ASN A 65 -23.52 -0.18 4.20
N ASP A 66 -24.85 -0.28 4.23
CA ASP A 66 -25.59 -0.67 5.44
C ASP A 66 -25.33 -2.09 5.92
N ARG A 67 -25.39 -3.08 5.02
CA ARG A 67 -25.24 -4.48 5.41
C ARG A 67 -24.48 -5.28 4.37
N TRP A 68 -23.50 -6.06 4.85
CA TRP A 68 -22.84 -7.05 4.03
C TRP A 68 -23.74 -8.26 3.78
N THR A 69 -23.82 -8.67 2.53
CA THR A 69 -24.59 -9.85 2.12
C THR A 69 -23.66 -10.92 1.59
N SER A 70 -22.92 -10.65 0.51
CA SER A 70 -22.00 -11.60 -0.11
C SER A 70 -21.07 -10.91 -1.11
N CYS A 71 -19.99 -11.59 -1.48
CA CYS A 71 -19.09 -11.16 -2.56
C CYS A 71 -19.82 -10.97 -3.89
N ALA A 72 -20.68 -11.91 -4.28
CA ALA A 72 -21.42 -11.82 -5.54
C ALA A 72 -22.37 -10.62 -5.60
N ALA A 73 -22.91 -10.19 -4.46
CA ALA A 73 -23.77 -9.01 -4.38
C ALA A 73 -22.97 -7.70 -4.44
N ALA A 74 -21.77 -7.67 -3.85
CA ALA A 74 -20.92 -6.48 -3.81
C ALA A 74 -20.06 -6.29 -5.06
N PHE A 75 -19.69 -7.39 -5.71
CA PHE A 75 -18.83 -7.45 -6.90
C PHE A 75 -19.49 -8.34 -7.98
N PRO A 76 -20.60 -7.90 -8.58
CA PRO A 76 -21.22 -8.67 -9.64
C PRO A 76 -20.28 -8.75 -10.84
N ALA A 77 -20.17 -9.93 -11.46
CA ALA A 77 -19.26 -10.20 -12.58
C ALA A 77 -19.46 -9.28 -13.81
N THR A 78 -20.63 -8.64 -13.92
CA THR A 78 -20.97 -7.67 -14.98
C THR A 78 -20.55 -6.24 -14.65
N SER A 79 -20.06 -5.96 -13.43
CA SER A 79 -19.62 -4.63 -13.04
C SER A 79 -18.15 -4.41 -13.38
N SER A 80 -17.84 -3.25 -13.95
CA SER A 80 -16.48 -2.72 -13.94
C SER A 80 -16.19 -2.28 -12.51
N VAL A 81 -15.58 -3.16 -11.73
CA VAL A 81 -15.14 -2.84 -10.38
C VAL A 81 -14.12 -1.69 -10.49
N PRO A 82 -14.37 -0.50 -9.89
CA PRO A 82 -13.43 0.60 -10.02
C PRO A 82 -12.08 0.16 -9.47
N SER A 83 -11.00 0.52 -10.18
CA SER A 83 -9.63 0.25 -9.72
C SER A 83 -9.45 0.74 -8.29
N SER A 84 -8.70 -0.02 -7.49
CA SER A 84 -8.52 0.27 -6.07
C SER A 84 -7.85 1.62 -5.77
N TYR A 85 -7.24 2.26 -6.77
CA TYR A 85 -6.70 3.63 -6.71
C TYR A 85 -7.74 4.73 -6.92
N ARG A 86 -8.87 4.41 -7.55
CA ARG A 86 -10.01 5.33 -7.73
C ARG A 86 -10.97 5.29 -6.54
N ILE A 87 -10.55 4.72 -5.43
CA ILE A 87 -11.33 4.59 -4.21
C ILE A 87 -10.62 5.37 -3.11
N PRO A 88 -11.37 6.12 -2.27
CA PRO A 88 -10.80 6.78 -1.11
C PRO A 88 -10.03 5.82 -0.20
N ARG A 89 -8.96 6.31 0.45
CA ARG A 89 -8.18 5.50 1.39
C ARG A 89 -9.07 4.99 2.53
N TYR A 90 -8.62 3.93 3.19
CA TYR A 90 -9.19 3.55 4.47
C TYR A 90 -9.15 4.73 5.45
N ASP A 91 -10.30 5.05 6.04
CA ASP A 91 -10.44 6.02 7.11
C ASP A 91 -10.49 5.28 8.46
N PRO A 92 -9.54 5.53 9.40
CA PRO A 92 -9.52 4.88 10.70
C PRO A 92 -10.73 5.21 11.58
N SER A 93 -11.57 6.19 11.21
CA SER A 93 -12.87 6.43 11.85
C SER A 93 -13.84 5.24 11.65
N PHE A 94 -13.64 4.43 10.62
CA PHE A 94 -14.36 3.17 10.42
C PHE A 94 -13.70 2.05 11.23
N THR A 95 -14.32 1.68 12.36
CA THR A 95 -13.85 0.61 13.25
C THR A 95 -14.16 -0.77 12.67
N ALA A 96 -13.27 -1.27 11.82
CA ALA A 96 -13.39 -2.61 11.24
C ALA A 96 -13.09 -3.69 12.29
N VAL A 97 -13.91 -4.73 12.32
CA VAL A 97 -13.77 -5.92 13.18
C VAL A 97 -13.55 -7.19 12.38
N SER A 98 -13.76 -7.14 11.06
CA SER A 98 -13.48 -8.25 10.15
C SER A 98 -13.04 -7.71 8.79
N VAL A 99 -12.18 -8.48 8.12
CA VAL A 99 -11.81 -8.25 6.72
C VAL A 99 -12.29 -9.43 5.89
N ILE A 100 -12.85 -9.12 4.72
CA ILE A 100 -13.28 -10.08 3.72
C ILE A 100 -12.48 -9.86 2.46
N MET A 101 -11.96 -10.95 1.88
CA MET A 101 -11.40 -10.97 0.55
C MET A 101 -12.26 -11.87 -0.35
N CYS A 102 -12.78 -11.30 -1.41
CA CYS A 102 -13.48 -12.02 -2.45
C CYS A 102 -12.46 -12.53 -3.47
N VAL A 103 -12.48 -13.84 -3.73
CA VAL A 103 -11.57 -14.47 -4.68
C VAL A 103 -12.36 -15.20 -5.75
N ASP A 104 -12.03 -14.97 -7.01
CA ASP A 104 -12.53 -15.79 -8.10
C ASP A 104 -12.02 -17.23 -7.91
N ALA A 105 -12.95 -18.19 -7.87
CA ALA A 105 -12.67 -19.61 -7.75
C ALA A 105 -12.71 -20.32 -9.12
N GLY A 106 -12.90 -19.57 -10.20
CA GLY A 106 -13.11 -20.07 -11.55
C GLY A 106 -14.60 -20.30 -11.85
N GLY A 107 -14.94 -20.28 -13.14
CA GLY A 107 -16.30 -20.61 -13.62
C GLY A 107 -17.40 -19.65 -13.15
N GLY A 108 -17.05 -18.40 -12.81
CA GLY A 108 -18.00 -17.40 -12.31
C GLY A 108 -18.38 -17.59 -10.83
N THR A 109 -17.68 -18.46 -10.11
CA THR A 109 -17.88 -18.66 -8.67
C THR A 109 -16.94 -17.76 -7.90
N VAL A 110 -17.48 -16.96 -6.96
CA VAL A 110 -16.67 -16.15 -6.05
C VAL A 110 -16.67 -16.78 -4.65
N ARG A 111 -15.49 -16.99 -4.08
CA ARG A 111 -15.31 -17.49 -2.71
C ARG A 111 -15.01 -16.34 -1.76
N GLU A 112 -15.67 -16.35 -0.61
CA GLU A 112 -15.38 -15.44 0.49
C GLU A 112 -14.28 -16.04 1.38
N ARG A 113 -13.19 -15.29 1.59
CA ARG A 113 -12.25 -15.53 2.69
C ARG A 113 -12.44 -14.45 3.73
N ARG A 114 -12.47 -14.81 5.00
CA ARG A 114 -12.73 -13.88 6.11
C ARG A 114 -11.72 -14.07 7.23
N THR A 115 -11.31 -12.96 7.84
CA THR A 115 -10.45 -12.96 9.03
C THR A 115 -10.90 -11.91 10.04
N GLY A 116 -10.78 -12.24 11.32
CA GLY A 116 -10.94 -11.30 12.45
C GLY A 116 -9.61 -10.66 12.87
N ASP A 117 -8.47 -11.16 12.37
CA ASP A 117 -7.17 -10.53 12.61
C ASP A 117 -6.97 -9.35 11.65
N VAL A 118 -7.66 -8.25 11.96
CA VAL A 118 -7.73 -7.06 11.12
C VAL A 118 -6.51 -6.15 11.24
N GLY A 119 -5.79 -6.21 12.37
CA GLY A 119 -4.70 -5.29 12.70
C GLY A 119 -3.63 -5.16 11.61
N PRO A 120 -3.05 -6.27 11.12
CA PRO A 120 -2.06 -6.23 10.06
C PRO A 120 -2.59 -5.59 8.76
N VAL A 121 -3.83 -5.91 8.39
CA VAL A 121 -4.44 -5.38 7.16
C VAL A 121 -4.73 -3.89 7.28
N LEU A 122 -5.33 -3.45 8.39
CA LEU A 122 -5.63 -2.03 8.61
C LEU A 122 -4.36 -1.18 8.67
N ALA A 123 -3.29 -1.69 9.27
CA ALA A 123 -1.99 -1.00 9.28
C ALA A 123 -1.42 -0.85 7.86
N ALA A 124 -1.52 -1.89 7.03
CA ALA A 124 -1.06 -1.82 5.64
C ALA A 124 -1.92 -0.89 4.77
N LEU A 125 -3.24 -0.83 4.99
CA LEU A 125 -4.15 0.05 4.24
C LEU A 125 -3.98 1.55 4.57
N GLN A 126 -3.39 1.88 5.72
CA GLN A 126 -3.08 3.27 6.10
C GLN A 126 -1.80 3.80 5.45
N LEU A 127 -1.04 2.95 4.76
CA LEU A 127 0.17 3.40 4.08
C LEU A 127 -0.18 4.42 2.98
N PRO A 128 0.68 5.44 2.78
CA PRO A 128 0.54 6.33 1.64
C PRO A 128 0.82 5.56 0.34
N ASP A 129 0.23 6.07 -0.75
CA ASP A 129 0.63 5.67 -2.10
C ASP A 129 2.05 6.17 -2.34
N ILE A 130 2.80 5.44 -3.15
CA ILE A 130 4.10 5.88 -3.63
C ILE A 130 3.93 6.37 -5.07
N PRO A 131 4.46 7.56 -5.45
CA PRO A 131 4.33 8.04 -6.82
C PRO A 131 4.97 7.04 -7.80
N PRO A 132 4.34 6.80 -8.96
CA PRO A 132 4.93 5.94 -9.98
C PRO A 132 6.22 6.57 -10.52
N LEU A 133 7.26 5.75 -10.73
CA LEU A 133 8.56 6.21 -11.25
C LEU A 133 8.50 6.58 -12.75
N ASP A 134 7.64 5.91 -13.52
CA ASP A 134 7.41 6.15 -14.94
C ASP A 134 5.98 5.72 -15.30
N PRO A 135 4.99 6.63 -15.25
CA PRO A 135 3.59 6.28 -15.51
C PRO A 135 3.34 5.84 -16.96
N ASP A 136 4.20 6.26 -17.89
CA ASP A 136 4.02 6.02 -19.33
C ASP A 136 4.57 4.65 -19.77
N ARG A 137 5.47 4.04 -18.98
CA ARG A 137 5.98 2.67 -19.21
C ARG A 137 5.09 1.58 -18.65
N CYS A 138 3.96 1.93 -18.08
CA CYS A 138 3.03 0.97 -17.52
C CYS A 138 2.13 0.36 -18.59
N THR A 139 2.73 -0.54 -19.37
CA THR A 139 2.01 -1.35 -20.34
C THR A 139 1.19 -2.41 -19.61
N ALA A 140 -0.14 -2.24 -19.63
CA ALA A 140 -1.23 -3.23 -19.70
C ALA A 140 -1.19 -4.54 -18.88
N ASP A 141 -0.24 -4.76 -17.96
CA ASP A 141 -0.36 -5.82 -16.96
C ASP A 141 -1.54 -5.46 -16.07
N GLY A 142 -2.70 -6.02 -16.39
CA GLY A 142 -3.95 -5.77 -15.69
C GLY A 142 -3.73 -6.04 -14.21
N GLU A 143 -3.76 -4.97 -13.42
CA GLU A 143 -3.84 -5.13 -11.98
C GLU A 143 -5.13 -5.90 -11.70
N ILE A 144 -5.01 -7.11 -11.16
CA ILE A 144 -6.17 -7.84 -10.68
C ILE A 144 -6.71 -7.03 -9.49
N PRO A 145 -7.91 -6.43 -9.61
CA PRO A 145 -8.45 -5.61 -8.57
C PRO A 145 -8.64 -6.46 -7.31
N MET A 146 -8.12 -5.97 -6.19
CA MET A 146 -8.37 -6.63 -4.92
C MET A 146 -9.79 -6.30 -4.46
N GLU A 147 -10.62 -7.32 -4.39
CA GLU A 147 -11.97 -7.24 -3.83
C GLU A 147 -11.89 -7.42 -2.31
N LEU A 148 -11.41 -6.37 -1.64
CA LEU A 148 -11.32 -6.30 -0.18
C LEU A 148 -12.51 -5.53 0.39
N VAL A 149 -13.06 -6.02 1.49
CA VAL A 149 -14.15 -5.39 2.24
C VAL A 149 -13.79 -5.37 3.72
N LEU A 150 -14.04 -4.22 4.37
CA LEU A 150 -13.94 -4.09 5.82
C LEU A 150 -15.35 -4.07 6.40
N LEU A 151 -15.58 -4.87 7.44
CA LEU A 151 -16.85 -4.93 8.16
C LEU A 151 -16.70 -4.34 9.56
N ASP A 152 -17.68 -3.55 9.98
CA ASP A 152 -17.80 -3.14 11.39
C ASP A 152 -18.67 -4.12 12.20
N ALA A 153 -18.75 -3.87 13.51
CA ALA A 153 -19.54 -4.70 14.43
C ALA A 153 -21.06 -4.69 14.16
N ARG A 154 -21.55 -3.71 13.39
CA ARG A 154 -22.96 -3.60 12.98
C ARG A 154 -23.24 -4.30 11.65
N GLY A 155 -22.21 -4.86 11.01
CA GLY A 155 -22.30 -5.48 9.69
C GLY A 155 -22.35 -4.48 8.54
N ARG A 156 -22.12 -3.18 8.81
CA ARG A 156 -21.89 -2.18 7.76
C ARG A 156 -20.54 -2.44 7.13
N TRP A 157 -20.39 -2.05 5.88
CA TRP A 157 -19.19 -2.38 5.13
C TRP A 157 -18.67 -1.23 4.26
N VAL A 158 -17.35 -1.17 4.14
CA VAL A 158 -16.65 -0.26 3.23
C VAL A 158 -15.74 -1.04 2.32
N ARG A 159 -15.58 -0.54 1.10
CA ARG A 159 -14.50 -0.96 0.20
C ARG A 159 -13.36 0.05 0.34
N PRO A 160 -12.23 -0.31 0.97
CA PRO A 160 -11.11 0.62 1.10
C PRO A 160 -10.35 0.71 -0.22
N GLY A 161 -9.81 1.89 -0.49
CA GLY A 161 -8.76 2.03 -1.48
C GLY A 161 -7.47 1.38 -1.00
N VAL A 162 -6.73 0.76 -1.92
CA VAL A 162 -5.52 -0.03 -1.60
C VAL A 162 -4.29 0.80 -1.92
N PRO A 163 -3.30 0.90 -1.02
CA PRO A 163 -2.08 1.65 -1.29
C PRO A 163 -1.29 1.13 -2.49
N ALA A 164 -0.84 2.06 -3.34
CA ALA A 164 -0.08 1.83 -4.56
C ALA A 164 1.43 1.90 -4.34
N ASP A 165 2.19 1.09 -5.08
CA ASP A 165 3.65 1.12 -5.17
C ASP A 165 4.13 1.87 -6.44
N VAL A 166 5.44 2.03 -6.55
CA VAL A 166 6.14 2.76 -7.62
C VAL A 166 6.00 2.15 -9.01
N VAL A 167 5.73 0.85 -9.10
CA VAL A 167 5.63 0.06 -10.32
C VAL A 167 4.19 0.01 -10.77
N CYS A 168 3.81 0.96 -11.62
CA CYS A 168 2.53 0.95 -12.33
C CYS A 168 1.29 0.99 -11.47
N ALA A 169 1.40 1.66 -10.32
CA ALA A 169 0.37 1.65 -9.30
C ALA A 169 -0.08 0.20 -9.06
N LYS A 170 0.87 -0.72 -8.83
CA LYS A 170 0.52 -2.05 -8.32
C LYS A 170 0.33 -1.95 -6.81
N ARG A 171 -0.43 -2.89 -6.24
CA ARG A 171 -0.61 -2.92 -4.78
C ARG A 171 0.74 -2.98 -4.09
N ARG A 172 0.88 -2.20 -3.01
CA ARG A 172 2.06 -2.25 -2.14
C ARG A 172 2.31 -3.68 -1.62
N PRO A 173 3.56 -4.17 -1.62
CA PRO A 173 3.89 -5.51 -1.15
C PRO A 173 3.50 -5.73 0.32
N GLU A 174 3.49 -4.68 1.14
CA GLU A 174 3.05 -4.74 2.54
C GLU A 174 1.59 -5.15 2.67
N VAL A 175 0.72 -4.76 1.73
CA VAL A 175 -0.69 -5.19 1.71
C VAL A 175 -0.76 -6.69 1.43
N GLN A 176 -0.01 -7.19 0.44
CA GLN A 176 0.03 -8.62 0.14
C GLN A 176 0.57 -9.44 1.32
N GLN A 177 1.60 -8.92 2.01
CA GLN A 177 2.16 -9.57 3.19
C GLN A 177 1.18 -9.57 4.37
N ALA A 178 0.42 -8.49 4.56
CA ALA A 178 -0.62 -8.41 5.57
C ALA A 178 -1.75 -9.42 5.32
N LEU A 179 -2.19 -9.57 4.06
CA LEU A 179 -3.20 -10.57 3.70
C LEU A 179 -2.75 -12.00 4.01
N HIS A 180 -1.50 -12.36 3.71
CA HIS A 180 -0.96 -13.69 4.06
C HIS A 180 -0.91 -13.89 5.58
N ARG A 181 -0.43 -12.89 6.32
CA ARG A 181 -0.35 -12.95 7.78
C ARG A 181 -1.73 -13.14 8.43
N SER A 182 -2.75 -12.49 7.88
CA SER A 182 -4.13 -12.60 8.36
C SER A 182 -4.89 -13.82 7.80
N GLY A 183 -4.25 -14.70 7.02
CA GLY A 183 -4.87 -15.91 6.46
C GLY A 183 -5.83 -15.67 5.30
N LEU A 184 -5.76 -14.50 4.65
CA LEU A 184 -6.60 -14.16 3.50
C LEU A 184 -5.95 -14.55 2.18
N ALA A 185 -4.63 -14.48 2.03
CA ALA A 185 -3.91 -14.85 0.80
C ALA A 185 -3.30 -16.25 0.90
#